data_AF-A0A662RPD7-F1
#
_entry.id   AF-A0A662RPD7-F1
#
_cell.length_a   1.000
_cell.length_b   1.000
_cell.length_c   1.000
_cell.angle_alpha   90.00
_cell.angle_beta   90.00
_cell.angle_gamma   90.00
#
_symmetry.space_group_name_H-M   'P 1'
#
loop_
_entity.id
_entity.type
_entity.pdbx_description
1 polymer ?
#
loop_
_entity_poly.entity_id
_entity_poly.type
_entity_poly.pdbx_seq_one_letter_code
_entity_poly.pdbx_strand_id
1 'polypeptide(L)'
;MQFLRQSTAVTVKIGPFIDDTDGKTAETALTITQADVRLSKNGGDIAQKNESSDCTHDELGIYNCSLDATDTNTAGRLQLWVHKSGALPVWHEYMVLPANVYDSLFGSDKLEVDIVQIGGEAQSASDLKDFADSGYDPSTHKIEGCKVNDDMRGTDNAALASVCTEARLAELDAANIPSDIDTLLSRLTATRANYLDNLSEGPVALASVCTETRLAHLDADISSRSSHSAADVWSVDTRSLTDKAGFSLSDAGVDDIFEEVVEDSTTFRQMLRIIFAALAGKSSGGGTTTVRFRDIADTKDRITATVDSDGNRTAITLDGT
;
A
#
# COMPACT_ATOMS: atom_id res chain seq x y z
N MET A 1 27.00 74.04 29.35
CA MET A 1 28.03 73.61 28.39
C MET A 1 27.33 73.35 27.07
N GLN A 2 27.70 74.07 26.01
CA GLN A 2 27.11 73.90 24.68
C GLN A 2 27.95 72.91 23.86
N PHE A 3 27.30 72.15 22.96
CA PHE A 3 27.96 71.19 22.08
C PHE A 3 28.25 71.84 20.73
N LEU A 4 29.47 71.64 20.23
CA LEU A 4 29.90 72.10 18.91
C LEU A 4 30.33 70.90 18.07
N ARG A 5 30.11 71.00 16.76
CA ARG A 5 30.57 69.99 15.80
C ARG A 5 32.05 70.21 15.47
N GLN A 6 32.85 69.15 15.52
CA GLN A 6 34.29 69.23 15.20
C GLN A 6 34.54 69.74 13.78
N SER A 7 35.61 70.51 13.61
CA SER A 7 36.10 71.03 12.32
C SER A 7 35.03 71.76 11.51
N THR A 8 34.11 72.45 12.19
CA THR A 8 32.98 73.15 11.58
C THR A 8 32.96 74.58 12.08
N ALA A 9 32.81 75.54 11.16
CA ALA A 9 32.66 76.94 11.52
C ALA A 9 31.34 77.19 12.25
N VAL A 10 31.38 78.02 13.29
CA VAL A 10 30.22 78.32 14.14
C VAL A 10 30.36 79.71 14.75
N THR A 11 29.24 80.40 14.91
CA THR A 11 29.18 81.65 15.67
C THR A 11 28.65 81.37 17.07
N VAL A 12 29.47 81.59 18.08
CA VAL A 12 29.10 81.42 19.49
C VAL A 12 28.77 82.76 20.14
N LYS A 13 27.85 82.73 21.12
CA LYS A 13 27.49 83.90 21.92
C LYS A 13 28.41 83.96 23.14
N ILE A 14 29.16 85.05 23.28
CA ILE A 14 30.07 85.29 24.40
C ILE A 14 29.65 86.54 25.16
N GLY A 15 29.87 86.53 26.47
CA GLY A 15 29.38 87.56 27.40
C GLY A 15 28.48 86.98 28.50
N PRO A 16 27.70 87.83 29.19
CA PRO A 16 27.67 89.28 29.02
C PRO A 16 28.99 89.94 29.46
N PHE A 17 29.47 90.89 28.67
CA PHE A 17 30.56 91.78 29.05
C PHE A 17 29.99 92.93 29.88
N ILE A 18 30.53 93.07 31.08
CA ILE A 18 30.06 94.01 32.08
C ILE A 18 31.19 94.96 32.42
N ASP A 19 30.87 96.25 32.52
CA ASP A 19 31.78 97.36 32.87
C ASP A 19 32.60 97.01 34.12
N ASP A 20 33.91 97.19 34.02
CA ASP A 20 34.87 96.84 35.08
C ASP A 20 34.93 97.85 36.24
N THR A 21 34.33 99.02 36.08
CA THR A 21 34.24 100.08 37.09
C THR A 21 33.03 99.89 38.00
N ASP A 22 31.88 99.48 37.45
CA ASP A 22 30.63 99.36 38.21
C ASP A 22 30.13 97.92 38.40
N GLY A 23 30.66 96.96 37.65
CA GLY A 23 30.35 95.54 37.78
C GLY A 23 28.89 95.17 37.48
N LYS A 24 28.14 96.03 36.78
CA LYS A 24 26.73 95.79 36.45
C LYS A 24 26.28 96.32 35.07
N THR A 25 26.90 97.37 34.55
CA THR A 25 26.49 97.99 33.29
C THR A 25 27.01 97.16 32.13
N ALA A 26 26.15 96.88 31.14
CA ALA A 26 26.57 96.13 29.96
C ALA A 26 27.44 97.00 29.06
N GLU A 27 28.58 96.46 28.65
CA GLU A 27 29.49 97.11 27.71
C GLU A 27 29.09 96.80 26.27
N THR A 28 28.61 97.82 25.53
CA THR A 28 28.00 97.63 24.20
C THR A 28 28.84 98.14 23.03
N ALA A 29 30.03 98.70 23.32
CA ALA A 29 30.89 99.34 22.31
C ALA A 29 32.34 98.81 22.30
N LEU A 30 32.58 97.62 22.87
CA LEU A 30 33.89 96.98 22.84
C LEU A 30 34.28 96.53 21.42
N THR A 31 35.52 96.81 21.04
CA THR A 31 36.19 96.20 19.87
C THR A 31 36.96 94.97 20.30
N ILE A 32 36.31 93.81 20.28
CA ILE A 32 36.93 92.52 20.64
C ILE A 32 37.57 91.92 19.39
N THR A 33 38.87 92.07 19.27
CA THR A 33 39.65 91.61 18.12
C THR A 33 40.02 90.13 18.23
N GLN A 34 40.55 89.55 17.15
CA GLN A 34 41.06 88.17 17.16
C GLN A 34 42.01 87.87 18.34
N ALA A 35 42.95 88.77 18.62
CA ALA A 35 43.98 88.58 19.65
C ALA A 35 43.42 88.59 21.08
N ASP A 36 42.24 89.21 21.27
CA ASP A 36 41.56 89.29 22.56
C ASP A 36 40.85 87.96 22.90
N VAL A 37 40.53 87.13 21.90
CA VAL A 37 39.85 85.83 22.10
C VAL A 37 40.86 84.70 22.20
N ARG A 38 40.92 84.09 23.39
CA ARG A 38 41.88 83.05 23.73
C ARG A 38 41.18 81.71 23.88
N LEU A 39 41.66 80.69 23.17
CA LEU A 39 41.12 79.34 23.15
C LEU A 39 42.11 78.34 23.75
N SER A 40 41.62 77.40 24.54
CA SER A 40 42.32 76.14 24.87
C SER A 40 41.51 74.97 24.31
N LYS A 41 42.17 74.14 23.50
CA LYS A 41 41.56 72.99 22.84
C LYS A 41 41.95 71.72 23.57
N ASN A 42 40.98 71.07 24.20
CA ASN A 42 41.11 69.84 24.98
C ASN A 42 42.30 69.83 25.97
N GLY A 43 42.52 70.95 26.66
CA GLY A 43 43.60 71.10 27.63
C GLY A 43 44.97 71.48 27.04
N GLY A 44 45.05 71.76 25.73
CA GLY A 44 46.23 72.34 25.10
C GLY A 44 46.49 73.78 25.51
N ASP A 45 47.67 74.29 25.16
CA ASP A 45 48.09 75.66 25.48
C ASP A 45 47.10 76.70 24.97
N ILE A 46 46.94 77.78 25.74
CA ILE A 46 46.05 78.88 25.40
C ILE A 46 46.65 79.69 24.24
N ALA A 47 45.95 79.71 23.11
CA ALA A 47 46.33 80.45 21.91
C ALA A 47 45.22 81.42 21.50
N GLN A 48 45.53 82.40 20.64
CA GLN A 48 44.47 83.21 20.02
C GLN A 48 43.60 82.35 19.11
N LYS A 49 42.33 82.72 18.90
CA LYS A 49 41.49 82.06 17.90
C LYS A 49 42.10 82.19 16.50
N ASN A 50 41.90 81.19 15.66
CA ASN A 50 42.38 81.14 14.29
C ASN A 50 41.53 82.00 13.36
N GLU A 51 40.21 82.01 13.56
CA GLU A 51 39.32 82.84 12.77
C GLU A 51 39.64 84.34 12.94
N SER A 52 39.89 85.03 11.83
CA SER A 52 40.49 86.37 11.82
C SER A 52 39.52 87.53 12.10
N SER A 53 38.22 87.32 11.98
CA SER A 53 37.22 88.38 12.19
C SER A 53 37.11 88.83 13.65
N ASP A 54 36.82 90.11 13.85
CA ASP A 54 36.46 90.67 15.16
C ASP A 54 35.07 90.18 15.60
N CYS A 55 34.83 90.14 16.92
CA CYS A 55 33.51 89.82 17.44
C CYS A 55 32.55 91.00 17.20
N THR A 56 31.30 90.70 16.84
CA THR A 56 30.29 91.73 16.61
C THR A 56 29.35 91.83 17.79
N HIS A 57 29.05 93.05 18.22
CA HIS A 57 28.08 93.28 19.29
C HIS A 57 26.69 92.79 18.86
N ASP A 58 25.98 92.14 19.79
CA ASP A 58 24.59 91.73 19.63
C ASP A 58 23.69 92.60 20.52
N GLU A 59 23.33 92.12 21.72
CA GLU A 59 22.51 92.85 22.69
C GLU A 59 22.95 92.54 24.12
N LEU A 60 22.70 93.44 25.07
CA LEU A 60 22.94 93.25 26.52
C LEU A 60 24.38 92.85 26.87
N GLY A 61 25.38 93.38 26.15
CA GLY A 61 26.79 93.05 26.34
C GLY A 61 27.16 91.65 25.85
N ILE A 62 26.28 90.99 25.08
CA ILE A 62 26.59 89.74 24.37
C ILE A 62 27.19 90.08 23.01
N TYR A 63 28.24 89.35 22.64
CA TYR A 63 28.94 89.46 21.36
C TYR A 63 28.88 88.13 20.60
N ASN A 64 28.75 88.22 19.29
CA ASN A 64 28.92 87.10 18.37
C ASN A 64 30.41 86.91 18.09
N CYS A 65 30.95 85.76 18.49
CA CYS A 65 32.30 85.37 18.16
C CYS A 65 32.26 84.27 17.09
N SER A 66 32.77 84.57 15.89
CA SER A 66 32.95 83.57 14.85
C SER A 66 34.20 82.73 15.12
N LEU A 67 34.01 81.42 15.08
CA LEU A 67 35.05 80.39 15.14
C LEU A 67 35.03 79.64 13.81
N ASP A 68 36.20 79.32 13.25
CA ASP A 68 36.31 78.56 12.01
C ASP A 68 36.47 77.05 12.28
N ALA A 69 36.68 76.28 11.21
CA ALA A 69 36.96 74.86 11.32
C ALA A 69 38.28 74.59 12.07
N THR A 70 39.28 75.46 11.97
CA THR A 70 40.54 75.30 12.69
C THR A 70 40.31 75.44 14.19
N ASP A 71 39.51 76.40 14.62
CA ASP A 71 39.16 76.65 16.03
C ASP A 71 38.47 75.47 16.69
N THR A 72 37.63 74.74 15.95
CA THR A 72 36.87 73.58 16.44
C THR A 72 37.46 72.24 16.02
N ASN A 73 38.68 72.17 15.48
CA ASN A 73 39.25 70.95 14.90
C ASN A 73 39.65 69.85 15.90
N THR A 74 39.53 70.10 17.20
CA THR A 74 39.95 69.17 18.26
C THR A 74 38.76 68.77 19.11
N ALA A 75 38.40 67.49 19.09
CA ALA A 75 37.35 66.95 19.95
C ALA A 75 37.73 67.02 21.44
N GLY A 76 36.75 67.26 22.30
CA GLY A 76 36.92 67.45 23.75
C GLY A 76 36.52 68.84 24.21
N ARG A 77 36.98 69.22 25.41
CA ARG A 77 36.60 70.50 26.03
C ARG A 77 37.27 71.67 25.28
N LEU A 78 36.48 72.64 24.81
CA LEU A 78 36.97 73.91 24.28
C LEU A 78 36.64 75.00 25.30
N GLN A 79 37.68 75.64 25.83
CA GLN A 79 37.54 76.76 26.74
C GLN A 79 37.89 78.05 26.01
N LEU A 80 37.03 79.06 26.17
CA LEU A 80 37.17 80.37 25.56
C LEU A 80 37.29 81.40 26.68
N TRP A 81 38.31 82.23 26.63
CA TRP A 81 38.51 83.38 27.52
C TRP A 81 38.64 84.65 26.70
N VAL A 82 38.03 85.71 27.20
CA VAL A 82 38.20 87.05 26.67
C VAL A 82 38.48 87.99 27.84
N HIS A 83 39.55 88.76 27.71
CA HIS A 83 39.88 89.83 28.63
C HIS A 83 40.14 91.10 27.82
N LYS A 84 39.20 92.04 27.89
CA LYS A 84 39.26 93.32 27.18
C LYS A 84 39.16 94.45 28.19
N SER A 85 40.02 95.46 28.04
CA SER A 85 39.96 96.66 28.89
C SER A 85 38.58 97.31 28.82
N GLY A 86 38.06 97.75 29.97
CA GLY A 86 36.71 98.32 30.10
C GLY A 86 35.65 97.29 30.45
N ALA A 87 35.97 95.98 30.47
CA ALA A 87 35.02 94.95 30.88
C ALA A 87 35.65 93.86 31.76
N LEU A 88 34.85 93.26 32.64
CA LEU A 88 35.24 92.11 33.43
C LEU A 88 35.60 90.91 32.54
N PRO A 89 36.57 90.05 32.95
CA PRO A 89 36.93 88.86 32.19
C PRO A 89 35.74 87.90 32.02
N VAL A 90 35.55 87.40 30.81
CA VAL A 90 34.49 86.44 30.48
C VAL A 90 35.13 85.13 30.04
N TRP A 91 34.57 84.01 30.51
CA TRP A 91 34.94 82.69 30.05
C TRP A 91 33.72 81.84 29.72
N HIS A 92 33.88 80.98 28.72
CA HIS A 92 32.85 80.04 28.27
C HIS A 92 33.46 78.66 28.04
N GLU A 93 32.67 77.64 28.31
CA GLU A 93 33.06 76.26 28.10
C GLU A 93 32.11 75.55 27.14
N TYR A 94 32.72 74.96 26.12
CA TYR A 94 32.06 74.19 25.06
C TYR A 94 32.61 72.77 25.05
N MET A 95 31.83 71.85 24.49
CA MET A 95 32.26 70.48 24.21
C MET A 95 32.24 70.27 22.69
N VAL A 96 33.41 70.07 22.10
CA VAL A 96 33.54 69.73 20.69
C VAL A 96 33.38 68.22 20.55
N LEU A 97 32.35 67.80 19.84
CA LEU A 97 32.08 66.38 19.56
C LEU A 97 32.59 66.02 18.16
N PRO A 98 33.10 64.80 17.94
CA PRO A 98 33.37 64.29 16.60
C PRO A 98 32.16 64.48 15.69
N ALA A 99 32.40 64.77 14.42
CA ALA A 99 31.34 65.12 13.46
C ALA A 99 30.21 64.08 13.42
N ASN A 100 30.56 62.80 13.27
CA ASN A 100 29.60 61.69 13.25
C ASN A 100 28.77 61.60 14.55
N VAL A 101 29.39 61.84 15.72
CA VAL A 101 28.69 61.83 17.01
C VAL A 101 27.73 63.01 17.12
N TYR A 102 28.15 64.20 16.73
CA TYR A 102 27.29 65.40 16.74
C TYR A 102 26.08 65.22 15.81
N ASP A 103 26.32 64.78 14.58
CA ASP A 103 25.30 64.60 13.55
C ASP A 103 24.29 63.51 13.94
N SER A 104 24.73 62.50 14.70
CA SER A 104 23.86 61.45 15.25
C SER A 104 23.02 61.89 16.44
N LEU A 105 23.51 62.83 17.25
CA LEU A 105 22.82 63.32 18.46
C LEU A 105 21.82 64.43 18.15
N PHE A 106 22.18 65.33 17.24
CA PHE A 106 21.43 66.56 16.97
C PHE A 106 20.89 66.66 15.53
N GLY A 107 21.31 65.76 14.64
CA GLY A 107 20.85 65.67 13.25
C GLY A 107 19.91 64.50 13.00
N SER A 108 19.85 64.04 11.75
CA SER A 108 19.06 62.87 11.32
C SER A 108 19.89 61.62 11.06
N ASP A 109 21.22 61.72 11.18
CA ASP A 109 22.14 60.63 10.91
C ASP A 109 22.12 59.58 12.04
N LYS A 110 22.57 58.37 11.74
CA LYS A 110 22.65 57.27 12.71
C LYS A 110 24.04 57.21 13.31
N LEU A 111 24.11 56.87 14.60
CA LEU A 111 25.37 56.60 15.26
C LEU A 111 26.00 55.32 14.71
N GLU A 112 27.22 55.46 14.19
CA GLU A 112 28.04 54.33 13.75
C GLU A 112 28.57 53.60 14.99
N VAL A 113 28.28 52.31 15.10
CA VAL A 113 28.68 51.47 16.23
C VAL A 113 29.13 50.10 15.74
N ASP A 114 30.21 49.59 16.33
CA ASP A 114 30.57 48.18 16.25
C ASP A 114 29.88 47.43 17.39
N ILE A 115 28.99 46.51 17.05
CA ILE A 115 28.13 45.84 18.01
C ILE A 115 28.72 44.46 18.36
N VAL A 116 29.00 44.23 19.65
CA VAL A 116 29.44 42.92 20.17
C VAL A 116 28.27 42.07 20.66
N GLN A 117 27.15 42.68 21.05
CA GLN A 117 25.97 41.96 21.57
C GLN A 117 24.66 42.59 21.09
N ILE A 118 23.65 41.76 20.81
CA ILE A 118 22.27 42.19 20.49
C ILE A 118 21.33 41.50 21.48
N GLY A 119 20.47 42.25 22.16
CA GLY A 119 19.50 41.69 23.12
C GLY A 119 20.14 41.01 24.35
N GLY A 120 21.42 41.28 24.65
CA GLY A 120 22.17 40.63 25.72
C GLY A 120 22.98 39.40 25.27
N GLU A 121 22.82 38.98 24.03
CA GLU A 121 23.52 37.83 23.46
C GLU A 121 24.73 38.27 22.65
N ALA A 122 25.88 37.64 22.88
CA ALA A 122 27.08 37.90 22.11
C ALA A 122 26.86 37.55 20.64
N GLN A 123 27.28 38.45 19.75
CA GLN A 123 27.26 38.26 18.32
C GLN A 123 28.69 38.01 17.85
N SER A 124 28.91 36.92 17.15
CA SER A 124 30.15 36.67 16.43
C SER A 124 30.01 37.03 14.96
N ALA A 125 31.14 37.25 14.29
CA ALA A 125 31.16 37.40 12.84
C ALA A 125 30.57 36.18 12.12
N SER A 126 30.54 35.01 12.76
CA SER A 126 29.87 33.80 12.27
C SER A 126 28.34 33.90 12.38
N ASP A 127 27.83 34.36 13.53
CA ASP A 127 26.38 34.56 13.75
C ASP A 127 25.80 35.61 12.79
N LEU A 128 26.59 36.63 12.46
CA LEU A 128 26.23 37.65 11.49
C LEU A 128 26.47 37.22 10.04
N LYS A 129 27.36 36.25 9.78
CA LYS A 129 27.70 35.81 8.40
C LYS A 129 26.54 35.15 7.68
N ASP A 130 25.69 34.45 8.43
CA ASP A 130 24.50 33.78 7.90
C ASP A 130 23.43 34.78 7.42
N PHE A 131 23.43 36.00 7.95
CA PHE A 131 22.49 37.05 7.57
C PHE A 131 23.09 38.14 6.67
N ALA A 132 24.42 38.33 6.67
CA ALA A 132 25.08 39.48 6.04
C ALA A 132 25.79 39.19 4.71
N ASP A 133 26.05 37.93 4.36
CA ASP A 133 26.69 37.61 3.07
C ASP A 133 25.65 37.38 1.96
N SER A 134 26.10 37.29 0.70
CA SER A 134 25.28 36.98 -0.50
C SER A 134 24.32 35.78 -0.33
N GLY A 135 24.57 34.99 0.72
CA GLY A 135 23.66 34.22 1.59
C GLY A 135 22.17 34.60 1.60
N TYR A 136 21.83 35.80 2.03
CA TYR A 136 20.47 36.11 2.46
C TYR A 136 19.61 36.69 1.34
N ASP A 137 18.46 36.06 1.04
CA ASP A 137 17.43 36.60 0.16
C ASP A 137 16.39 37.41 0.98
N PRO A 138 16.40 38.76 0.90
CA PRO A 138 15.49 39.61 1.66
C PRO A 138 14.03 39.54 1.18
N SER A 139 13.77 39.03 -0.03
CA SER A 139 12.40 38.91 -0.56
C SER A 139 11.66 37.70 0.03
N THR A 140 12.40 36.65 0.38
CA THR A 140 11.86 35.41 0.94
C THR A 140 12.27 35.14 2.38
N HIS A 141 13.18 35.96 2.95
CA HIS A 141 13.76 35.81 4.29
C HIS A 141 14.44 34.46 4.49
N LYS A 142 15.24 34.01 3.51
CA LYS A 142 15.93 32.71 3.49
C LYS A 142 17.44 32.86 3.29
N ILE A 143 18.22 31.92 3.83
CA ILE A 143 19.68 31.80 3.67
C ILE A 143 20.00 30.92 2.44
N GLU A 144 21.10 31.17 1.71
CA GLU A 144 21.38 30.59 0.38
C GLU A 144 21.37 29.07 0.36
N GLY A 145 21.77 28.42 1.46
CA GLY A 145 21.72 26.96 1.62
C GLY A 145 20.34 26.39 1.97
N CYS A 146 19.27 27.19 1.95
CA CYS A 146 17.89 26.80 2.25
C CYS A 146 16.92 27.42 1.22
N LYS A 147 17.38 27.61 -0.03
CA LYS A 147 16.60 28.29 -1.07
C LYS A 147 15.44 27.45 -1.60
N VAL A 148 15.49 26.14 -1.43
CA VAL A 148 14.44 25.21 -1.88
C VAL A 148 14.01 24.31 -0.73
N ASN A 149 12.71 24.01 -0.69
CA ASN A 149 12.08 23.02 0.17
C ASN A 149 12.61 21.58 -0.03
N ASP A 150 13.47 21.36 -1.02
CA ASP A 150 14.23 20.14 -1.20
C ASP A 150 15.51 20.07 -0.33
N ASP A 151 16.01 21.19 0.23
CA ASP A 151 17.16 21.17 1.17
C ASP A 151 16.82 20.51 2.53
N MET A 152 15.53 20.47 2.87
CA MET A 152 15.00 19.74 4.05
C MET A 152 14.69 18.27 3.74
N ARG A 153 14.96 17.77 2.53
CA ARG A 153 14.76 16.37 2.18
C ARG A 153 16.03 15.58 2.46
N GLY A 154 16.31 15.38 3.75
CA GLY A 154 17.13 14.26 4.23
C GLY A 154 18.42 14.59 4.98
N THR A 155 18.81 15.87 5.11
CA THR A 155 20.11 16.22 5.73
C THR A 155 20.03 16.44 7.25
N ASP A 156 18.82 16.64 7.77
CA ASP A 156 18.57 17.13 9.13
C ASP A 156 18.49 15.99 10.16
N ASN A 157 18.33 14.74 9.71
CA ASN A 157 18.23 13.58 10.58
C ASN A 157 19.18 12.48 10.06
N ALA A 158 20.29 12.27 10.76
CA ALA A 158 21.32 11.27 10.40
C ALA A 158 20.75 9.85 10.17
N ALA A 159 19.63 9.53 10.83
CA ALA A 159 18.92 8.27 10.62
C ALA A 159 18.24 8.17 9.24
N LEU A 160 17.78 9.29 8.68
CA LEU A 160 17.16 9.34 7.35
C LEU A 160 18.21 9.32 6.24
N ALA A 161 19.37 9.96 6.43
CA ALA A 161 20.51 9.88 5.50
C ALA A 161 21.07 8.45 5.34
N SER A 162 20.97 7.61 6.39
CA SER A 162 21.38 6.20 6.34
C SER A 162 20.38 5.30 5.61
N VAL A 163 19.11 5.67 5.53
CA VAL A 163 18.03 4.86 4.92
C VAL A 163 17.70 5.35 3.50
N CYS A 164 17.83 6.65 3.27
CA CYS A 164 17.68 7.33 1.99
C CYS A 164 19.06 7.63 1.37
N THR A 165 19.97 6.66 1.34
CA THR A 165 21.20 6.82 0.57
C THR A 165 20.87 6.94 -0.91
N GLU A 166 21.65 7.69 -1.68
CA GLU A 166 21.47 7.86 -3.13
C GLU A 166 21.34 6.49 -3.84
N ALA A 167 22.07 5.47 -3.37
CA ALA A 167 21.98 4.10 -3.86
C ALA A 167 20.63 3.41 -3.58
N ARG A 168 19.98 3.64 -2.43
CA ARG A 168 18.66 3.06 -2.11
C ARG A 168 17.53 3.77 -2.84
N LEU A 169 17.65 5.08 -3.06
CA LEU A 169 16.73 5.86 -3.87
C LEU A 169 16.87 5.53 -5.36
N ALA A 170 18.08 5.25 -5.84
CA ALA A 170 18.31 4.80 -7.22
C ALA A 170 17.53 3.51 -7.53
N GLU A 171 17.53 2.52 -6.64
CA GLU A 171 16.74 1.28 -6.83
C GLU A 171 15.22 1.54 -6.96
N LEU A 172 14.73 2.66 -6.42
CA LEU A 172 13.32 3.08 -6.53
C LEU A 172 13.07 4.09 -7.67
N ASP A 173 14.08 4.36 -8.51
CA ASP A 173 13.93 5.30 -9.60
C ASP A 173 13.00 4.78 -10.72
N ALA A 174 12.57 5.70 -11.57
CA ALA A 174 11.64 5.40 -12.66
C ALA A 174 12.23 4.50 -13.75
N ALA A 175 13.53 4.21 -13.76
CA ALA A 175 14.18 3.30 -14.70
C ALA A 175 14.30 1.87 -14.14
N ASN A 176 14.59 1.74 -12.84
CA ASN A 176 14.85 0.49 -12.16
C ASN A 176 13.56 -0.26 -11.80
N ILE A 177 12.52 0.42 -11.30
CA ILE A 177 11.24 -0.24 -11.02
C ILE A 177 10.65 -0.92 -12.26
N PRO A 178 10.55 -0.25 -13.43
CA PRO A 178 10.12 -0.92 -14.66
C PRO A 178 11.05 -2.04 -15.09
N SER A 179 12.38 -1.86 -14.98
CA SER A 179 13.37 -2.88 -15.39
C SER A 179 13.29 -4.16 -14.54
N ASP A 180 13.07 -4.02 -13.23
CA ASP A 180 12.88 -5.13 -12.31
C ASP A 180 11.56 -5.85 -12.56
N ILE A 181 10.49 -5.10 -12.84
CA ILE A 181 9.19 -5.64 -13.23
C ILE A 181 9.31 -6.40 -14.55
N ASP A 182 10.00 -5.85 -15.55
CA ASP A 182 10.26 -6.51 -16.83
C ASP A 182 11.08 -7.79 -16.65
N THR A 183 12.07 -7.77 -15.74
CA THR A 183 12.87 -8.95 -15.38
C THR A 183 12.00 -10.03 -14.73
N LEU A 184 11.10 -9.65 -13.81
CA LEU A 184 10.15 -10.57 -13.18
C LEU A 184 9.15 -11.14 -14.20
N LEU A 185 8.61 -10.30 -15.09
CA LEU A 185 7.68 -10.70 -16.14
C LEU A 185 8.34 -11.63 -17.16
N SER A 186 9.60 -11.39 -17.49
CA SER A 186 10.43 -12.26 -18.34
C SER A 186 10.73 -13.60 -17.67
N ARG A 187 11.02 -13.61 -16.35
CA ARG A 187 11.26 -14.85 -15.58
C ARG A 187 9.98 -15.65 -15.32
N LEU A 188 8.86 -14.97 -15.17
CA LEU A 188 7.51 -15.51 -15.09
C LEU A 188 6.90 -15.56 -16.50
N THR A 189 7.59 -16.26 -17.41
CA THR A 189 7.07 -16.50 -18.76
C THR A 189 5.63 -17.02 -18.69
N ALA A 190 4.81 -16.73 -19.71
CA ALA A 190 3.44 -17.23 -19.80
C ALA A 190 3.35 -18.75 -19.50
N THR A 191 4.37 -19.51 -19.90
CA THR A 191 4.51 -20.94 -19.59
C THR A 191 4.70 -21.24 -18.10
N ARG A 192 5.54 -20.49 -17.38
CA ARG A 192 5.75 -20.65 -15.93
C ARG A 192 4.58 -20.12 -15.10
N ALA A 193 3.97 -19.01 -15.51
CA ALA A 193 2.73 -18.50 -14.91
C ALA A 193 1.62 -19.56 -15.01
N ASN A 194 1.42 -20.14 -16.20
CA ASN A 194 0.48 -21.23 -16.39
C ASN A 194 0.80 -22.46 -15.52
N TYR A 195 2.06 -22.82 -15.32
CA TYR A 195 2.40 -23.93 -14.40
C TYR A 195 2.10 -23.62 -12.93
N LEU A 196 2.21 -22.37 -12.50
CA LEU A 196 1.88 -21.93 -11.13
C LEU A 196 0.36 -21.80 -10.93
N ASP A 197 -0.36 -21.26 -11.92
CA ASP A 197 -1.83 -21.19 -11.90
C ASP A 197 -2.45 -22.60 -11.87
N ASN A 198 -1.85 -23.52 -12.64
CA ASN A 198 -2.23 -24.94 -12.67
C ASN A 198 -1.79 -25.75 -11.43
N LEU A 199 -1.02 -25.17 -10.49
CA LEU A 199 -0.73 -25.81 -9.21
C LEU A 199 -1.97 -25.79 -8.29
N SER A 200 -2.84 -24.80 -8.48
CA SER A 200 -4.17 -24.70 -7.85
C SER A 200 -5.29 -25.36 -8.66
N GLU A 201 -5.09 -25.61 -9.96
CA GLU A 201 -6.15 -26.14 -10.84
C GLU A 201 -5.78 -27.41 -11.65
N GLY A 202 -4.96 -28.32 -11.13
CA GLY A 202 -5.27 -29.75 -11.35
C GLY A 202 -4.89 -30.53 -12.64
N PRO A 203 -4.15 -30.06 -13.67
CA PRO A 203 -3.82 -30.97 -14.79
C PRO A 203 -2.55 -31.81 -14.57
N VAL A 204 -1.55 -31.37 -13.80
CA VAL A 204 -0.28 -32.14 -13.71
C VAL A 204 -0.39 -33.33 -12.72
N ALA A 205 -1.19 -33.19 -11.65
CA ALA A 205 -1.46 -34.31 -10.75
C ALA A 205 -2.48 -35.31 -11.32
N LEU A 206 -3.44 -34.84 -12.13
CA LEU A 206 -4.50 -35.69 -12.70
C LEU A 206 -4.06 -36.38 -14.01
N ALA A 207 -3.25 -35.71 -14.84
CA ALA A 207 -2.71 -36.34 -16.07
C ALA A 207 -1.68 -37.44 -15.78
N SER A 208 -0.98 -37.40 -14.64
CA SER A 208 0.00 -38.44 -14.28
C SER A 208 -0.63 -39.73 -13.74
N VAL A 209 -1.91 -39.72 -13.36
CA VAL A 209 -2.57 -40.88 -12.71
C VAL A 209 -3.78 -41.39 -13.50
N CYS A 210 -4.36 -40.57 -14.38
CA CYS A 210 -5.51 -40.93 -15.22
C CYS A 210 -5.18 -40.79 -16.72
N THR A 211 -4.14 -41.47 -17.20
CA THR A 211 -4.02 -41.68 -18.65
C THR A 211 -5.18 -42.56 -19.13
N GLU A 212 -5.69 -42.34 -20.33
CA GLU A 212 -6.74 -43.19 -20.95
C GLU A 212 -6.39 -44.68 -20.86
N THR A 213 -5.09 -45.01 -20.93
CA THR A 213 -4.55 -46.36 -20.72
C THR A 213 -4.89 -46.95 -19.35
N ARG A 214 -4.82 -46.16 -18.26
CA ARG A 214 -5.11 -46.64 -16.90
C ARG A 214 -6.61 -46.84 -16.65
N LEU A 215 -7.45 -46.00 -17.26
CA LEU A 215 -8.91 -46.19 -17.27
C LEU A 215 -9.29 -47.43 -18.10
N ALA A 216 -8.64 -47.63 -19.25
CA ALA A 216 -8.80 -48.84 -20.05
C ALA A 216 -8.36 -50.11 -19.29
N HIS A 217 -7.31 -50.03 -18.47
CA HIS A 217 -6.90 -51.17 -17.62
C HIS A 217 -7.93 -51.50 -16.52
N LEU A 218 -8.65 -50.51 -15.98
CA LEU A 218 -9.69 -50.72 -14.96
C LEU A 218 -10.93 -51.43 -15.54
N ASP A 219 -11.31 -51.08 -16.76
CA ASP A 219 -12.39 -51.74 -17.51
C ASP A 219 -11.98 -53.16 -17.97
N ALA A 220 -10.72 -53.32 -18.41
CA ALA A 220 -10.16 -54.60 -18.80
C ALA A 220 -10.02 -55.59 -17.62
N ASP A 221 -9.60 -55.15 -16.44
CA ASP A 221 -9.47 -56.01 -15.25
C ASP A 221 -10.81 -56.40 -14.62
N ILE A 222 -11.87 -55.62 -14.81
CA ILE A 222 -13.23 -56.01 -14.41
C ILE A 222 -13.81 -57.02 -15.40
N SER A 223 -13.53 -56.85 -16.70
CA SER A 223 -13.94 -57.78 -17.75
C SER A 223 -13.15 -59.10 -17.73
N SER A 224 -11.89 -59.09 -17.30
CA SER A 224 -11.04 -60.30 -17.21
C SER A 224 -11.37 -61.22 -16.03
N ARG A 225 -12.19 -60.78 -15.06
CA ARG A 225 -12.66 -61.63 -13.94
C ARG A 225 -13.79 -62.59 -14.29
N SER A 226 -14.40 -62.48 -15.49
CA SER A 226 -15.26 -63.52 -16.04
C SER A 226 -14.60 -64.17 -17.25
N SER A 227 -13.57 -64.96 -16.99
CA SER A 227 -12.83 -65.72 -18.01
C SER A 227 -13.50 -67.04 -18.41
N HIS A 228 -14.73 -67.31 -17.95
CA HIS A 228 -15.46 -68.53 -18.27
C HIS A 228 -16.59 -68.23 -19.26
N SER A 229 -16.52 -68.85 -20.43
CA SER A 229 -17.62 -68.96 -21.38
C SER A 229 -18.67 -69.97 -20.88
N ALA A 230 -19.88 -69.97 -21.47
CA ALA A 230 -20.88 -71.01 -21.19
C ALA A 230 -20.35 -72.43 -21.48
N ALA A 231 -19.38 -72.56 -22.41
CA ALA A 231 -18.70 -73.82 -22.69
C ALA A 231 -17.76 -74.25 -21.55
N ASP A 232 -17.07 -73.30 -20.90
CA ASP A 232 -16.25 -73.58 -19.71
C ASP A 232 -17.11 -73.96 -18.49
N VAL A 233 -18.37 -73.54 -18.48
CA VAL A 233 -19.36 -73.96 -17.49
C VAL A 233 -19.86 -75.38 -17.80
N TRP A 234 -20.15 -75.71 -19.05
CA TRP A 234 -20.74 -77.01 -19.44
C TRP A 234 -19.74 -78.16 -19.61
N SER A 235 -18.43 -77.89 -19.66
CA SER A 235 -17.38 -78.90 -19.87
C SER A 235 -16.94 -79.67 -18.62
N VAL A 236 -17.56 -79.42 -17.46
CA VAL A 236 -17.16 -80.03 -16.18
C VAL A 236 -17.90 -81.36 -15.98
N ASP A 237 -17.17 -82.49 -16.05
CA ASP A 237 -17.71 -83.86 -16.14
C ASP A 237 -18.66 -84.31 -15.01
N THR A 238 -18.56 -83.71 -13.82
CA THR A 238 -19.51 -83.98 -12.71
C THR A 238 -20.20 -82.70 -12.30
N ARG A 239 -21.28 -82.37 -12.99
CA ARG A 239 -22.32 -81.50 -12.46
C ARG A 239 -23.50 -82.36 -12.06
N SER A 240 -23.57 -82.68 -10.76
CA SER A 240 -24.85 -83.05 -10.17
C SER A 240 -25.73 -81.80 -10.27
N LEU A 241 -26.67 -81.78 -11.22
CA LEU A 241 -27.83 -80.91 -11.06
C LEU A 241 -28.49 -81.41 -9.78
N THR A 242 -28.38 -80.63 -8.70
CA THR A 242 -28.99 -80.91 -7.40
C THR A 242 -30.42 -81.43 -7.60
N ASP A 243 -30.78 -82.41 -6.78
CA ASP A 243 -32.03 -83.18 -6.77
C ASP A 243 -33.19 -82.56 -7.58
N LYS A 244 -33.77 -83.35 -8.48
CA LYS A 244 -34.98 -82.99 -9.24
C LYS A 244 -36.24 -82.90 -8.37
N ALA A 245 -36.12 -82.97 -7.04
CA ALA A 245 -37.16 -82.60 -6.10
C ALA A 245 -37.81 -81.26 -6.50
N GLY A 246 -39.10 -81.30 -6.84
CA GLY A 246 -39.90 -80.15 -7.28
C GLY A 246 -39.96 -79.92 -8.80
N PHE A 247 -39.20 -80.68 -9.60
CA PHE A 247 -39.36 -80.65 -11.05
C PHE A 247 -40.60 -81.46 -11.44
N SER A 248 -41.58 -80.78 -12.02
CA SER A 248 -42.76 -81.42 -12.62
C SER A 248 -42.49 -81.58 -14.12
N LEU A 249 -42.92 -82.70 -14.71
CA LEU A 249 -43.06 -82.74 -16.17
C LEU A 249 -44.11 -81.69 -16.58
N SER A 250 -43.89 -81.05 -17.73
CA SER A 250 -44.92 -80.20 -18.31
C SER A 250 -46.13 -81.04 -18.71
N ASP A 251 -47.30 -80.40 -18.82
CA ASP A 251 -48.51 -81.08 -19.29
C ASP A 251 -48.26 -81.79 -20.64
N ALA A 252 -47.55 -81.14 -21.56
CA ALA A 252 -47.14 -81.73 -22.84
C ALA A 252 -46.26 -82.96 -22.66
N GLY A 253 -45.28 -82.92 -21.75
CA GLY A 253 -44.41 -84.07 -21.49
C GLY A 253 -45.13 -85.24 -20.82
N VAL A 254 -46.17 -84.97 -20.03
CA VAL A 254 -47.06 -86.00 -19.48
C VAL A 254 -47.92 -86.60 -20.60
N ASP A 255 -48.47 -85.76 -21.48
CA ASP A 255 -49.28 -86.23 -22.61
C ASP A 255 -48.48 -87.07 -23.59
N ASP A 256 -47.26 -86.67 -23.95
CA ASP A 256 -46.35 -87.46 -24.81
C ASP A 256 -46.17 -88.90 -24.30
N ILE A 257 -46.05 -89.08 -22.98
CA ILE A 257 -45.92 -90.41 -22.36
C ILE A 257 -47.23 -91.20 -22.44
N PHE A 258 -48.37 -90.57 -22.16
CA PHE A 258 -49.66 -91.27 -22.13
C PHE A 258 -50.26 -91.50 -23.52
N GLU A 259 -49.83 -90.73 -24.52
CA GLU A 259 -50.22 -90.86 -25.92
C GLU A 259 -49.29 -91.77 -26.72
N GLU A 260 -48.23 -92.29 -26.10
CA GLU A 260 -47.37 -93.30 -26.71
C GLU A 260 -48.19 -94.54 -27.11
N VAL A 261 -48.06 -94.94 -28.37
CA VAL A 261 -48.68 -96.15 -28.92
C VAL A 261 -47.93 -97.38 -28.42
N VAL A 262 -48.59 -98.20 -27.60
CA VAL A 262 -47.95 -99.35 -26.95
C VAL A 262 -48.27 -100.66 -27.65
N GLU A 263 -49.45 -100.76 -28.28
CA GLU A 263 -49.87 -101.94 -29.03
C GLU A 263 -50.65 -101.54 -30.29
N ASP A 264 -50.08 -101.82 -31.46
CA ASP A 264 -50.60 -101.50 -32.79
C ASP A 264 -51.00 -100.02 -32.96
N SER A 265 -52.26 -99.69 -32.69
CA SER A 265 -52.85 -98.35 -32.79
C SER A 265 -53.38 -97.81 -31.46
N THR A 266 -53.14 -98.54 -30.35
CA THR A 266 -53.66 -98.21 -29.01
C THR A 266 -52.59 -97.53 -28.16
N THR A 267 -52.91 -96.33 -27.65
CA THR A 267 -52.02 -95.60 -26.75
C THR A 267 -52.07 -96.12 -25.32
N PHE A 268 -51.05 -95.82 -24.50
CA PHE A 268 -51.04 -96.21 -23.09
C PHE A 268 -52.31 -95.75 -22.34
N ARG A 269 -52.77 -94.52 -22.61
CA ARG A 269 -54.02 -93.97 -22.06
C ARG A 269 -55.25 -94.76 -22.51
N GLN A 270 -55.31 -95.14 -23.78
CA GLN A 270 -56.40 -95.91 -24.35
C GLN A 270 -56.44 -97.34 -23.79
N MET A 271 -55.28 -97.98 -23.65
CA MET A 271 -55.14 -99.31 -23.06
C MET A 271 -55.58 -99.33 -21.60
N LEU A 272 -55.21 -98.32 -20.81
CA LEU A 272 -55.63 -98.23 -19.41
C LEU A 272 -57.15 -98.14 -19.27
N ARG A 273 -57.84 -97.43 -20.18
CA ARG A 273 -59.31 -97.35 -20.21
C ARG A 273 -59.95 -98.70 -20.52
N ILE A 274 -59.38 -99.46 -21.45
CA ILE A 274 -59.84 -100.80 -21.81
C ILE A 274 -59.65 -101.76 -20.61
N ILE A 275 -58.49 -101.72 -19.96
CA ILE A 275 -58.19 -102.51 -18.76
C ILE A 275 -59.18 -102.18 -17.63
N PHE A 276 -59.43 -100.90 -17.37
CA PHE A 276 -60.41 -100.51 -16.34
C PHE A 276 -61.81 -101.01 -16.65
N ALA A 277 -62.24 -101.02 -17.91
CA ALA A 277 -63.55 -101.56 -18.26
C ALA A 277 -63.63 -103.08 -18.03
N ALA A 278 -62.58 -103.82 -18.35
CA ALA A 278 -62.54 -105.27 -18.10
C ALA A 278 -62.59 -105.60 -16.60
N LEU A 279 -61.89 -104.82 -15.77
CA LEU A 279 -61.68 -105.12 -14.35
C LEU A 279 -62.73 -104.51 -13.42
N ALA A 280 -63.19 -103.31 -13.71
CA ALA A 280 -64.07 -102.52 -12.84
C ALA A 280 -65.36 -102.04 -13.52
N GLY A 281 -65.46 -102.22 -14.84
CA GLY A 281 -66.63 -101.84 -15.62
C GLY A 281 -67.82 -102.76 -15.38
N LYS A 282 -69.04 -102.23 -15.56
CA LYS A 282 -70.24 -103.08 -15.61
C LYS A 282 -70.17 -103.98 -16.84
N SER A 283 -70.47 -105.27 -16.67
CA SER A 283 -70.68 -106.19 -17.78
C SER A 283 -72.17 -106.28 -18.14
N SER A 284 -72.47 -106.44 -19.43
CA SER A 284 -73.83 -106.63 -19.93
C SER A 284 -73.87 -107.66 -21.06
N GLY A 285 -75.03 -108.29 -21.29
CA GLY A 285 -75.19 -109.31 -22.34
C GLY A 285 -74.66 -110.70 -21.96
N GLY A 286 -74.29 -110.93 -20.70
CA GLY A 286 -73.95 -112.26 -20.20
C GLY A 286 -75.10 -113.27 -20.43
N GLY A 287 -74.78 -114.46 -20.93
CA GLY A 287 -75.76 -115.45 -21.35
C GLY A 287 -76.32 -115.25 -22.78
N THR A 288 -75.85 -114.24 -23.51
CA THR A 288 -76.12 -114.03 -24.94
C THR A 288 -74.85 -114.20 -25.77
N THR A 289 -74.95 -114.12 -27.10
CA THR A 289 -73.80 -114.21 -28.02
C THR A 289 -72.92 -112.95 -28.03
N THR A 290 -73.27 -111.89 -27.30
CA THR A 290 -72.48 -110.66 -27.22
C THR A 290 -72.35 -110.18 -25.78
N VAL A 291 -71.12 -110.16 -25.27
CA VAL A 291 -70.79 -109.64 -23.93
C VAL A 291 -70.08 -108.30 -24.07
N ARG A 292 -70.54 -107.30 -23.32
CA ARG A 292 -69.98 -105.94 -23.34
C ARG A 292 -69.44 -105.58 -21.96
N PHE A 293 -68.29 -104.93 -21.91
CA PHE A 293 -67.71 -104.31 -20.72
C PHE A 293 -67.68 -102.80 -20.91
N ARG A 294 -68.28 -102.10 -19.95
CA ARG A 294 -68.57 -100.67 -20.05
C ARG A 294 -67.54 -99.84 -19.30
N ASP A 295 -67.42 -98.58 -19.68
CA ASP A 295 -66.64 -97.62 -18.90
C ASP A 295 -67.27 -97.41 -17.50
N ILE A 296 -66.51 -96.82 -16.59
CA ILE A 296 -66.94 -96.59 -15.21
C ILE A 296 -68.19 -95.71 -15.13
N ALA A 297 -68.33 -94.74 -16.06
CA ALA A 297 -69.50 -93.87 -16.13
C ALA A 297 -70.73 -94.55 -16.78
N ASP A 298 -70.59 -95.80 -17.26
CA ASP A 298 -71.65 -96.57 -17.91
C ASP A 298 -72.22 -95.89 -19.17
N THR A 299 -71.39 -95.18 -19.93
CA THR A 299 -71.75 -94.42 -21.13
C THR A 299 -71.30 -95.08 -22.44
N LYS A 300 -70.21 -95.87 -22.42
CA LYS A 300 -69.61 -96.48 -23.60
C LYS A 300 -69.20 -97.94 -23.36
N ASP A 301 -69.43 -98.80 -24.35
CA ASP A 301 -68.84 -100.14 -24.37
C ASP A 301 -67.37 -100.03 -24.78
N ARG A 302 -66.46 -100.33 -23.85
CA ARG A 302 -65.00 -100.29 -24.07
C ARG A 302 -64.47 -101.60 -24.63
N ILE A 303 -65.14 -102.70 -24.30
CA ILE A 303 -64.87 -104.03 -24.87
C ILE A 303 -66.21 -104.61 -25.27
N THR A 304 -66.35 -104.97 -26.54
CA THR A 304 -67.47 -105.79 -27.02
C THR A 304 -66.90 -107.08 -27.55
N ALA A 305 -67.29 -108.21 -26.98
CA ALA A 305 -66.86 -109.52 -27.41
C ALA A 305 -68.05 -110.34 -27.91
N THR A 306 -67.91 -110.94 -29.09
CA THR A 306 -68.78 -112.02 -29.53
C THR A 306 -68.29 -113.29 -28.88
N VAL A 307 -69.21 -114.05 -28.27
CA VAL A 307 -68.88 -115.30 -27.60
C VAL A 307 -69.60 -116.48 -28.23
N ASP A 308 -68.96 -117.64 -28.22
CA ASP A 308 -69.60 -118.90 -28.54
C ASP A 308 -70.46 -119.40 -27.35
N SER A 309 -71.05 -120.59 -27.50
CA SER A 309 -71.88 -121.22 -26.47
C SER A 309 -71.14 -121.53 -25.17
N ASP A 310 -69.82 -121.68 -25.23
CA ASP A 310 -68.95 -121.98 -24.08
C ASP A 310 -68.44 -120.70 -23.41
N GLY A 311 -68.80 -119.52 -23.95
CA GLY A 311 -68.37 -118.22 -23.45
C GLY A 311 -66.98 -117.81 -23.93
N ASN A 312 -66.36 -118.55 -24.86
CA ASN A 312 -65.06 -118.16 -25.42
C ASN A 312 -65.23 -116.95 -26.35
N ARG A 313 -64.29 -116.00 -26.29
CA ARG A 313 -64.33 -114.82 -27.17
C ARG A 313 -63.89 -115.22 -28.58
N THR A 314 -64.81 -115.15 -29.55
CA THR A 314 -64.56 -115.48 -30.96
C THR A 314 -64.28 -114.24 -31.82
N ALA A 315 -64.71 -113.06 -31.36
CA ALA A 315 -64.31 -111.76 -31.91
C ALA A 315 -64.33 -110.70 -30.80
N ILE A 316 -63.44 -109.71 -30.87
CA ILE A 316 -63.35 -108.63 -29.89
C ILE A 316 -63.21 -107.30 -30.62
N THR A 317 -63.97 -106.31 -30.18
CA THR A 317 -63.81 -104.91 -30.55
C THR A 317 -63.45 -104.12 -29.30
N LEU A 318 -62.35 -103.37 -29.37
CA LEU A 318 -61.85 -102.52 -28.30
C LEU A 318 -62.07 -101.05 -28.67
N ASP A 319 -62.52 -100.24 -27.70
CA ASP A 319 -62.65 -98.80 -27.86
C ASP A 319 -61.98 -98.09 -26.67
N GLY A 320 -60.75 -97.63 -26.89
CA GLY A 320 -59.99 -96.86 -25.91
C GLY A 320 -60.26 -95.35 -25.90
N THR A 321 -61.13 -94.83 -26.77
CA THR A 321 -61.33 -93.38 -26.99
C THR A 321 -62.20 -92.68 -25.97
#